data_AF-A0A9W7CRS5-F1
#
_entry.id   AF-A0A9W7CRS5-F1
#
_cell.length_a   1.000
_cell.length_b   1.000
_cell.length_c   1.000
_cell.angle_alpha   90.00
_cell.angle_beta   90.00
_cell.angle_gamma   90.00
#
_symmetry.space_group_name_H-M   'P 1'
#
loop_
_entity.id
_entity.type
_entity.pdbx_description
1 polymer ?
#
loop_
_entity_poly.entity_id
_entity_poly.type
_entity_poly.pdbx_seq_one_letter_code
_entity_poly.pdbx_strand_id
1 'polypeptide(L)'
;MRIIQHDDDSDDDEDISPDSWEPDPVEADPTKTSRSRSSDDILRILVRCVNRELFVNEYRMMLADKLLQNLEFDTDRDVQTLELLKLRFGEDSLQQCEIMVRDIEDSKRLNMNVCSTMDNPSAKSAPDAIAGKSGQSDHNETRVDATIVSQQFWPPLQGEDFTLHPKVSKDVDAFKDAYHVLRNPRALEWNPSLGYVQVC
;
A
#
# COMPACT_ATOMS: atom_id res chain seq x y z
N MET A 1 9.88 -41.03 -38.21
CA MET A 1 9.08 -41.08 -36.97
C MET A 1 8.99 -39.65 -36.46
N ARG A 2 7.88 -38.94 -36.69
CA ARG A 2 7.68 -37.58 -36.18
C ARG A 2 6.79 -37.68 -34.95
N ILE A 3 7.33 -37.24 -33.83
CA ILE A 3 6.65 -37.18 -32.54
C ILE A 3 5.82 -35.91 -32.56
N ILE A 4 4.51 -36.04 -32.37
CA ILE A 4 3.60 -34.92 -32.14
C ILE A 4 3.65 -34.67 -30.64
N GLN A 5 4.16 -33.50 -30.22
CA GLN A 5 3.94 -33.02 -28.87
C GLN A 5 2.44 -32.72 -28.73
N HIS A 6 1.78 -33.44 -27.83
CA HIS A 6 0.52 -32.97 -27.26
C HIS A 6 0.91 -31.97 -26.17
N ASP A 7 0.76 -30.69 -26.49
CA ASP A 7 0.57 -29.69 -25.46
C ASP A 7 -0.89 -29.82 -25.01
N ASP A 8 -1.04 -30.08 -23.71
CA ASP A 8 -2.29 -30.22 -22.97
C ASP A 8 -2.94 -28.82 -22.86
N ASP A 9 -3.58 -28.38 -23.95
CA ASP A 9 -4.41 -27.18 -23.97
C ASP A 9 -5.71 -27.48 -23.20
N SER A 10 -5.70 -27.13 -21.91
CA SER A 10 -6.88 -27.11 -21.05
C SER A 10 -8.02 -26.34 -21.72
N ASP A 11 -9.12 -27.04 -21.97
CA ASP A 11 -10.41 -26.56 -22.50
C ASP A 11 -11.03 -25.46 -21.60
N ASP A 12 -10.57 -24.22 -21.71
CA ASP A 12 -11.41 -23.04 -21.41
C ASP A 12 -12.06 -22.61 -22.72
N ASP A 13 -13.20 -23.22 -23.02
CA ASP A 13 -14.12 -22.87 -24.10
C ASP A 13 -14.69 -21.45 -23.89
N GLU A 14 -13.92 -20.40 -24.16
CA GLU A 14 -14.51 -19.13 -24.58
C GLU A 14 -15.04 -19.32 -26.00
N ASP A 15 -16.36 -19.46 -26.13
CA ASP A 15 -17.12 -19.54 -27.38
C ASP A 15 -16.83 -18.33 -28.29
N ILE A 16 -15.73 -18.40 -29.04
CA ILE A 16 -15.45 -17.47 -30.13
C ILE A 16 -16.49 -17.75 -31.21
N SER A 17 -17.43 -16.81 -31.38
CA SER A 17 -18.43 -16.86 -32.45
C SER A 17 -17.75 -17.17 -33.79
N PRO A 18 -18.22 -18.16 -34.58
CA PRO A 18 -17.61 -18.54 -35.85
C PRO A 18 -17.57 -17.37 -36.86
N ASP A 19 -18.39 -16.34 -36.65
CA ASP A 19 -18.41 -15.12 -37.47
C ASP A 19 -17.32 -14.09 -37.13
N SER A 20 -16.61 -14.23 -36.00
CA SER A 20 -15.53 -13.31 -35.58
C SER A 20 -14.12 -13.86 -35.88
N TRP A 21 -14.01 -14.96 -36.61
CA TRP A 21 -12.73 -15.55 -36.99
C TRP A 21 -12.14 -14.86 -38.22
N GLU A 22 -10.93 -14.34 -38.09
CA GLU A 22 -10.16 -13.75 -39.19
C GLU A 22 -8.85 -14.53 -39.42
N PRO A 23 -8.41 -14.67 -40.69
CA PRO A 23 -7.18 -15.39 -41.02
C PRO A 23 -5.93 -14.61 -40.56
N ASP A 24 -4.86 -15.35 -40.26
CA ASP A 24 -3.61 -14.76 -39.81
C ASP A 24 -2.97 -13.83 -40.88
N PRO A 25 -2.39 -12.68 -40.48
CA PRO A 25 -1.65 -11.81 -41.39
C PRO A 25 -0.47 -12.53 -42.06
N VAL A 26 -0.08 -12.10 -43.25
CA VAL A 26 1.02 -12.73 -44.04
C VAL A 26 2.38 -12.74 -43.31
N GLU A 27 2.59 -11.84 -42.35
CA GLU A 27 3.80 -11.74 -41.53
C GLU A 27 3.73 -12.59 -40.24
N ALA A 28 2.70 -13.42 -40.08
CA ALA A 28 2.56 -14.28 -38.92
C ALA A 28 3.65 -15.36 -38.88
N ASP A 29 4.25 -15.54 -37.70
CA ASP A 29 5.17 -16.64 -37.43
C ASP A 29 4.42 -17.98 -37.59
N PRO A 30 4.83 -18.86 -38.52
CA PRO A 30 4.13 -20.12 -38.77
C PRO A 30 4.22 -21.11 -37.60
N THR A 31 5.04 -20.84 -36.59
CA THR A 31 5.16 -21.66 -35.39
C THR A 31 4.14 -21.30 -34.30
N LYS A 32 3.40 -20.19 -34.45
CA LYS A 32 2.42 -19.72 -33.46
C LYS A 32 1.03 -19.63 -34.08
N THR A 33 0.03 -20.12 -33.35
CA THR A 33 -1.37 -20.02 -33.78
C THR A 33 -1.92 -18.60 -33.54
N SER A 34 -2.91 -18.19 -34.33
CA SER A 34 -3.65 -16.93 -34.16
C SER A 34 -4.12 -16.70 -32.71
N ARG A 35 -4.62 -17.77 -32.07
CA ARG A 35 -5.11 -17.77 -30.69
C ARG A 35 -3.98 -17.54 -29.66
N SER A 36 -2.80 -18.09 -29.89
CA SER A 36 -1.64 -17.83 -29.03
C SER A 36 -1.27 -16.35 -29.03
N ARG A 37 -1.41 -15.65 -30.17
CA ARG A 37 -1.08 -14.22 -30.32
C ARG A 37 -2.13 -13.29 -29.70
N SER A 38 -3.42 -13.60 -29.83
CA SER A 38 -4.48 -12.81 -29.20
C SER A 38 -4.53 -13.00 -27.68
N SER A 39 -4.03 -14.15 -27.19
CA SER A 39 -3.96 -14.47 -25.78
C SER A 39 -2.72 -13.91 -25.06
N ASP A 40 -1.75 -13.32 -25.77
CA ASP A 40 -0.54 -12.68 -25.22
C ASP A 40 -0.89 -11.34 -24.55
N ASP A 41 -1.64 -11.41 -23.44
CA ASP A 41 -1.88 -10.32 -22.50
C ASP A 41 -0.54 -9.74 -22.03
N ILE A 42 -0.44 -8.41 -21.86
CA ILE A 42 0.76 -7.72 -21.35
C ILE A 42 1.25 -8.40 -20.06
N LEU A 43 0.31 -8.85 -19.21
CA LEU A 43 0.63 -9.60 -18.00
C LEU A 43 1.21 -10.99 -18.29
N ARG A 44 0.71 -11.71 -19.29
CA ARG A 44 1.27 -13.01 -19.72
C ARG A 44 2.66 -12.84 -20.32
N ILE A 45 2.90 -11.77 -21.08
CA ILE A 45 4.23 -11.41 -21.61
C ILE A 45 5.19 -11.07 -20.46
N LEU A 46 4.76 -10.26 -19.48
CA LEU A 46 5.55 -9.91 -18.30
C LEU A 46 5.90 -11.14 -17.46
N VAL A 47 4.95 -12.04 -17.22
CA VAL A 47 5.16 -13.29 -16.46
C VAL A 47 6.03 -14.30 -17.22
N ARG A 48 5.99 -14.30 -18.56
CA ARG A 48 6.87 -15.14 -19.39
C ARG A 48 8.31 -14.63 -19.42
N CYS A 49 8.49 -13.31 -19.41
CA CYS A 49 9.79 -12.66 -19.55
C CYS A 49 10.51 -12.46 -18.21
N VAL A 50 9.75 -12.26 -17.13
CA VAL A 50 10.26 -11.95 -15.78
C VAL A 50 9.85 -13.07 -14.81
N ASN A 51 10.78 -13.49 -13.94
CA ASN A 51 10.45 -14.44 -12.88
C ASN A 51 9.31 -13.87 -12.00
N ARG A 52 8.28 -14.68 -11.73
CA ARG A 52 7.13 -14.31 -10.89
C ARG A 52 7.54 -13.72 -9.55
N GLU A 53 8.55 -14.31 -8.90
CA GLU A 53 9.06 -13.84 -7.61
C GLU A 53 9.73 -12.47 -7.69
N LEU A 54 10.50 -12.22 -8.77
CA LEU A 54 11.14 -10.92 -8.99
C LEU A 54 10.08 -9.84 -9.20
N PHE A 55 9.05 -10.12 -10.01
CA PHE A 55 7.97 -9.18 -10.25
C PHE A 55 7.22 -8.83 -8.95
N VAL A 56 6.86 -9.82 -8.13
CA VAL A 56 6.19 -9.58 -6.84
C VAL A 56 7.07 -8.75 -5.91
N ASN A 57 8.38 -9.02 -5.87
CA ASN A 57 9.31 -8.25 -5.07
C ASN A 57 9.41 -6.79 -5.53
N GLU A 58 9.55 -6.54 -6.82
CA GLU A 58 9.59 -5.18 -7.38
C GLU A 58 8.27 -4.44 -7.16
N TYR A 59 7.15 -5.13 -7.38
CA TYR A 59 5.83 -4.57 -7.09
C TYR A 59 5.69 -4.19 -5.62
N ARG A 60 6.17 -5.03 -4.68
CA ARG A 60 6.18 -4.73 -3.25
C ARG A 60 7.00 -3.48 -2.92
N MET A 61 8.21 -3.36 -3.47
CA MET A 61 9.07 -2.18 -3.26
C MET A 61 8.40 -0.90 -3.80
N MET A 62 7.84 -0.97 -5.01
CA MET A 62 7.16 0.16 -5.64
C MET A 62 5.87 0.56 -4.91
N LEU A 63 5.07 -0.42 -4.47
CA LEU A 63 3.87 -0.17 -3.70
C LEU A 63 4.20 0.49 -2.36
N ALA A 64 5.27 0.07 -1.67
CA ALA A 64 5.68 0.68 -0.42
C ALA A 64 5.98 2.17 -0.58
N ASP A 65 6.81 2.50 -1.57
CA ASP A 65 7.20 3.89 -1.83
C ASP A 65 5.97 4.74 -2.22
N LYS A 66 5.12 4.22 -3.10
CA LYS A 66 3.87 4.86 -3.50
C LYS A 66 2.94 5.14 -2.32
N LEU A 67 2.76 4.17 -1.43
CA LEU A 67 1.88 4.28 -0.26
C LEU A 67 2.42 5.27 0.77
N LEU A 68 3.74 5.35 0.97
CA LEU A 68 4.35 6.30 1.92
C LEU A 68 4.32 7.74 1.43
N GLN A 69 4.38 7.94 0.11
CA GLN A 69 4.22 9.27 -0.51
C GLN A 69 2.76 9.74 -0.54
N ASN A 70 1.80 8.85 -0.26
CA ASN A 70 0.38 9.17 -0.29
C ASN A 70 -0.07 9.89 0.99
N LEU A 71 -0.19 11.21 0.92
CA LEU A 71 -0.65 12.06 2.03
C LEU A 71 -2.18 12.03 2.22
N GLU A 72 -2.95 11.57 1.23
CA GLU A 72 -4.42 11.59 1.26
C GLU A 72 -5.01 10.27 1.79
N PHE A 73 -4.17 9.25 2.00
CA PHE A 73 -4.56 7.91 2.42
C PHE A 73 -5.61 7.26 1.50
N ASP A 74 -5.66 7.63 0.21
CA ASP A 74 -6.54 6.99 -0.79
C ASP A 74 -5.87 5.73 -1.37
N THR A 75 -6.44 4.57 -1.05
CA THR A 75 -5.92 3.25 -1.43
C THR A 75 -6.82 2.51 -2.43
N ASP A 76 -7.95 3.08 -2.87
CA ASP A 76 -8.96 2.36 -3.66
C ASP A 76 -8.40 1.77 -4.96
N ARG A 77 -7.55 2.55 -5.64
CA ARG A 77 -6.89 2.13 -6.88
C ARG A 77 -5.86 1.03 -6.64
N ASP A 78 -5.19 1.08 -5.49
CA ASP A 78 -4.18 0.09 -5.11
C ASP A 78 -4.84 -1.23 -4.73
N VAL A 79 -5.96 -1.20 -4.01
CA VAL A 79 -6.81 -2.37 -3.75
C VAL A 79 -7.26 -3.00 -5.06
N GLN A 80 -7.84 -2.21 -5.98
CA GLN A 80 -8.32 -2.75 -7.27
C GLN A 80 -7.19 -3.40 -8.07
N THR A 81 -6.02 -2.77 -8.10
CA THR A 81 -4.85 -3.30 -8.80
C THR A 81 -4.41 -4.61 -8.14
N LEU A 82 -4.32 -4.64 -6.81
CA LEU A 82 -3.93 -5.83 -6.05
C LEU A 82 -4.87 -7.01 -6.31
N GLU A 83 -6.18 -6.80 -6.32
CA GLU A 83 -7.17 -7.85 -6.60
C GLU A 83 -6.99 -8.44 -8.01
N LEU A 84 -6.69 -7.61 -9.02
CA LEU A 84 -6.38 -8.10 -10.36
C LEU A 84 -5.10 -8.94 -10.40
N LEU A 85 -4.06 -8.55 -9.65
CA LEU A 85 -2.83 -9.33 -9.57
C LEU A 85 -3.02 -10.65 -8.81
N LYS A 86 -3.87 -10.69 -7.77
CA LYS A 86 -4.18 -11.91 -7.02
C LYS A 86 -4.75 -13.02 -7.91
N LEU A 87 -5.54 -12.66 -8.93
CA LEU A 87 -6.06 -13.62 -9.92
C LEU A 87 -4.96 -14.35 -10.72
N ARG A 88 -3.74 -13.77 -10.80
CA ARG A 88 -2.64 -14.32 -11.60
C ARG A 88 -1.53 -14.93 -10.75
N PHE A 89 -1.13 -14.27 -9.66
CA PHE A 89 -0.01 -14.69 -8.82
C PHE A 89 -0.42 -15.50 -7.59
N GLY A 90 -1.72 -15.50 -7.26
CA GLY A 90 -2.25 -16.10 -6.04
C GLY A 90 -2.12 -15.20 -4.82
N GLU A 91 -3.00 -15.42 -3.85
CA GLU A 91 -3.14 -14.60 -2.63
C GLU A 91 -1.89 -14.65 -1.74
N ASP A 92 -1.29 -15.84 -1.57
CA ASP A 92 -0.14 -16.05 -0.70
C ASP A 92 1.08 -15.19 -1.09
N SER A 93 1.32 -15.03 -2.38
CA SER A 93 2.46 -14.25 -2.88
C SER A 93 2.32 -12.74 -2.62
N LEU A 94 1.08 -12.25 -2.53
CA LEU A 94 0.74 -10.83 -2.42
C LEU A 94 0.25 -10.44 -1.01
N GLN A 95 0.27 -11.37 -0.06
CA GLN A 95 -0.19 -11.14 1.30
C GLN A 95 0.49 -9.92 1.96
N GLN A 96 1.78 -9.73 1.74
CA GLN A 96 2.50 -8.57 2.29
C GLN A 96 1.98 -7.25 1.73
N CYS A 97 1.75 -7.19 0.41
CA CYS A 97 1.18 -6.01 -0.25
C CYS A 97 -0.22 -5.69 0.27
N GLU A 98 -1.05 -6.71 0.54
CA GLU A 98 -2.37 -6.51 1.14
C GLU A 98 -2.28 -5.89 2.55
N ILE A 99 -1.36 -6.41 3.38
CA ILE A 99 -1.15 -5.89 4.73
C ILE A 99 -0.67 -4.44 4.66
N MET A 100 0.22 -4.11 3.72
CA MET A 100 0.68 -2.73 3.53
C MET A 100 -0.46 -1.77 3.21
N VAL A 101 -1.39 -2.16 2.32
CA VAL A 101 -2.56 -1.33 2.00
C VAL A 101 -3.47 -1.16 3.23
N ARG A 102 -3.73 -2.25 3.95
CA ARG A 102 -4.52 -2.22 5.20
C ARG A 102 -3.88 -1.34 6.27
N ASP A 103 -2.56 -1.37 6.40
CA ASP A 103 -1.83 -0.53 7.35
C ASP A 103 -2.07 0.97 7.08
N ILE A 104 -2.13 1.40 5.81
CA ILE A 104 -2.41 2.80 5.45
C ILE A 104 -3.84 3.20 5.84
N GLU A 105 -4.82 2.35 5.57
CA GLU A 105 -6.21 2.59 5.97
C GLU A 105 -6.36 2.64 7.50
N ASP A 106 -5.72 1.71 8.20
CA ASP A 106 -5.71 1.67 9.66
C ASP A 106 -4.94 2.85 10.28
N SER A 107 -3.88 3.31 9.61
CA SER A 107 -3.10 4.47 10.01
C SER A 107 -3.96 5.72 10.09
N LYS A 108 -4.82 5.97 9.08
CA LYS A 108 -5.74 7.12 9.07
C LYS A 108 -6.60 7.15 10.32
N ARG A 109 -7.22 6.02 10.66
CA ARG A 109 -8.06 5.88 11.86
C ARG A 109 -7.24 6.07 13.14
N LEU A 110 -6.04 5.51 13.18
CA LEU A 110 -5.19 5.52 14.36
C LEU A 110 -4.64 6.92 14.65
N ASN A 111 -4.17 7.61 13.62
CA ASN A 111 -3.69 8.98 13.69
C ASN A 111 -4.79 9.95 14.16
N MET A 112 -6.02 9.83 13.65
CA MET A 112 -7.17 10.61 14.14
C MET A 112 -7.46 10.36 15.63
N ASN A 113 -7.40 9.10 16.07
CA ASN A 113 -7.62 8.74 17.47
C ASN A 113 -6.53 9.33 18.37
N VAL A 114 -5.26 9.25 17.96
CA VAL A 114 -4.13 9.81 18.71
C VAL A 114 -4.27 11.33 18.82
N CYS A 115 -4.52 12.04 17.71
CA CYS A 115 -4.76 13.49 17.74
C CYS A 115 -5.92 13.86 18.70
N SER A 116 -7.04 13.13 18.63
CA SER A 116 -8.19 13.37 19.50
C SER A 116 -7.86 13.19 21.00
N THR A 117 -6.97 12.25 21.34
CA THR A 117 -6.52 12.06 22.73
C THR A 117 -5.58 13.17 23.21
N MET A 118 -4.83 13.79 22.29
CA MET A 118 -3.93 14.91 22.60
C MET A 118 -4.71 16.22 22.78
N ASP A 119 -5.77 16.43 21.99
CA ASP A 119 -6.65 17.60 22.09
C ASP A 119 -7.55 17.57 23.34
N ASN A 120 -7.82 16.38 23.89
CA ASN A 120 -8.66 16.21 25.08
C ASN A 120 -7.95 15.44 26.21
N PRO A 121 -6.99 16.08 26.92
CA PRO A 121 -6.39 15.50 28.11
C PRO A 121 -7.34 15.43 29.32
N SER A 122 -8.56 16.00 29.22
CA SER A 122 -9.50 16.23 30.34
C SER A 122 -10.42 15.06 30.70
N ALA A 123 -10.45 13.97 29.92
CA ALA A 123 -11.34 12.83 30.21
C ALA A 123 -10.87 11.92 31.37
N LYS A 124 -9.77 12.25 32.05
CA LYS A 124 -9.24 11.52 33.23
C LYS A 124 -9.52 12.21 34.58
N SER A 125 -10.35 13.24 34.64
CA SER A 125 -10.82 13.82 35.91
C SER A 125 -12.33 14.00 35.90
N ALA A 126 -12.96 13.55 36.98
CA ALA A 126 -14.39 13.51 37.23
C ALA A 126 -15.18 14.79 36.85
N PRO A 127 -16.49 14.68 36.55
CA PRO A 127 -17.30 15.80 36.12
C PRO A 127 -17.78 16.59 37.34
N ASP A 128 -17.27 17.80 37.53
CA ASP A 128 -18.03 18.85 38.21
C ASP A 128 -17.50 20.25 37.82
N ALA A 129 -18.46 21.17 37.63
CA ALA A 129 -18.33 22.62 37.41
C ALA A 129 -18.21 23.16 35.95
N ILE A 130 -19.39 23.45 35.39
CA ILE A 130 -19.85 24.76 34.86
C ILE A 130 -19.06 25.42 33.71
N ALA A 131 -19.67 25.31 32.53
CA ALA A 131 -19.90 26.31 31.49
C ALA A 131 -18.93 27.51 31.34
N GLY A 132 -18.32 27.57 30.14
CA GLY A 132 -18.21 28.81 29.39
C GLY A 132 -16.81 29.44 29.35
N LYS A 133 -16.07 29.15 28.28
CA LYS A 133 -15.41 30.17 27.45
C LYS A 133 -14.88 29.54 26.17
N SER A 134 -15.55 29.89 25.08
CA SER A 134 -15.01 29.93 23.72
C SER A 134 -13.75 30.79 23.76
N GLY A 135 -12.59 30.15 23.89
CA GLY A 135 -11.29 30.78 23.74
C GLY A 135 -10.79 30.46 22.34
N GLN A 136 -10.68 31.49 21.50
CA GLN A 136 -9.81 31.47 20.34
C GLN A 136 -8.41 31.08 20.83
N SER A 137 -8.00 29.86 20.52
CA SER A 137 -6.62 29.46 20.66
C SER A 137 -5.91 29.79 19.35
N ASP A 138 -5.02 30.78 19.43
CA ASP A 138 -3.98 31.06 18.44
C ASP A 138 -3.07 29.82 18.30
N HIS A 139 -3.54 28.76 17.64
CA HIS A 139 -2.74 27.55 17.40
C HIS A 139 -1.86 27.76 16.17
N ASN A 140 -0.71 28.41 16.39
CA ASN A 140 0.49 28.17 15.59
C ASN A 140 1.18 26.87 16.09
N GLU A 141 0.37 25.83 16.31
CA GLU A 141 0.79 24.58 16.91
C GLU A 141 1.05 23.58 15.79
N THR A 142 2.29 23.11 15.70
CA THR A 142 2.73 22.14 14.71
C THR A 142 1.94 20.86 14.89
N ARG A 143 0.91 20.65 14.06
CA ARG A 143 0.13 19.41 14.08
C ARG A 143 0.95 18.31 13.41
N VAL A 144 1.45 17.37 14.22
CA VAL A 144 2.11 16.17 13.71
C VAL A 144 1.05 15.27 13.10
N ASP A 145 1.22 14.97 11.81
CA ASP A 145 0.48 13.94 11.10
C ASP A 145 1.42 12.76 10.87
N ALA A 146 0.99 11.55 11.20
CA ALA A 146 1.85 10.37 11.15
C ALA A 146 1.21 9.22 10.36
N THR A 147 2.01 8.61 9.48
CA THR A 147 1.68 7.35 8.82
C THR A 147 2.28 6.20 9.62
N ILE A 148 1.43 5.33 10.16
CA ILE A 148 1.79 4.25 11.07
C ILE A 148 1.68 2.93 10.34
N VAL A 149 2.80 2.23 10.20
CA VAL A 149 2.91 1.01 9.39
C VAL A 149 3.53 -0.15 10.18
N SER A 150 3.29 -1.38 9.75
CA SER A 150 3.83 -2.57 10.40
C SER A 150 5.26 -2.90 9.91
N GLN A 151 6.22 -2.91 10.83
CA GLN A 151 7.64 -3.09 10.49
C GLN A 151 7.94 -4.43 9.76
N GLN A 152 7.19 -5.50 10.05
CA GLN A 152 7.50 -6.85 9.55
C GLN A 152 7.01 -7.12 8.12
N PHE A 153 6.02 -6.37 7.65
CA PHE A 153 5.38 -6.61 6.35
C PHE A 153 5.81 -5.62 5.28
N TRP A 154 6.49 -4.55 5.68
CA TRP A 154 7.03 -3.54 4.80
C TRP A 154 8.46 -3.91 4.38
N PRO A 155 8.87 -3.55 3.15
CA PRO A 155 10.27 -3.67 2.76
C PRO A 155 11.17 -2.78 3.63
N PRO A 156 12.49 -3.03 3.62
CA PRO A 156 13.44 -2.21 4.38
C PRO A 156 13.29 -0.73 4.04
N LEU A 157 12.78 0.03 5.00
CA LEU A 157 12.64 1.48 4.90
C LEU A 157 14.03 2.09 5.05
N GLN A 158 14.61 2.58 3.95
CA GLN A 158 15.91 3.24 4.00
C GLN A 158 15.78 4.52 4.81
N GLY A 159 16.65 4.69 5.80
CA GLY A 159 16.74 5.92 6.57
C GLY A 159 18.17 6.31 6.85
N GLU A 160 18.45 7.58 6.63
CA GLU A 160 19.67 8.22 7.12
C GLU A 160 19.41 8.72 8.54
N ASP A 161 20.39 8.51 9.41
CA ASP A 161 20.35 9.07 10.75
C ASP A 161 20.52 10.59 10.66
N PHE A 162 19.46 11.34 10.95
CA PHE A 162 19.57 12.77 11.15
C PHE A 162 18.79 13.23 12.37
N THR A 163 19.32 14.29 13.00
CA THR A 163 18.76 14.84 14.24
C THR A 163 17.66 15.83 13.92
N LEU A 164 16.43 15.56 14.40
CA LEU A 164 15.32 16.50 14.33
C LEU A 164 15.57 17.73 15.21
N HIS A 165 15.03 18.87 14.79
CA HIS A 165 15.04 20.08 15.62
C HIS A 165 14.31 19.84 16.95
N PRO A 166 14.78 20.37 18.10
CA PRO A 166 14.21 20.08 19.42
C PRO A 166 12.70 20.31 19.54
N LYS A 167 12.17 21.32 18.81
CA LYS A 167 10.73 21.58 18.77
C LYS A 167 9.95 20.40 18.16
N VAL A 168 10.38 19.92 16.99
CA VAL A 168 9.73 18.80 16.29
C VAL A 168 9.90 17.50 17.05
N SER A 169 11.07 17.27 17.65
CA SER A 169 11.32 16.09 18.49
C SER A 169 10.32 16.02 19.65
N LYS A 170 10.06 17.14 20.34
CA LYS A 170 9.10 17.19 21.44
C LYS A 170 7.68 16.85 20.98
N ASP A 171 7.28 17.36 19.83
CA ASP A 171 5.94 17.09 19.27
C ASP A 171 5.79 15.62 18.86
N VAL A 172 6.84 15.02 18.26
CA VAL A 172 6.90 13.58 17.93
C VAL A 172 6.86 12.71 19.20
N ASP A 173 7.60 13.07 20.24
CA ASP A 173 7.62 12.31 21.50
C ASP A 173 6.25 12.34 22.20
N ALA A 174 5.57 13.49 22.19
CA ALA A 174 4.20 13.59 22.67
C ALA A 174 3.26 12.65 21.90
N PHE A 175 3.42 12.56 20.57
CA PHE A 175 2.63 11.64 19.74
C PHE A 175 2.90 10.17 20.09
N LYS A 176 4.16 9.80 20.31
CA LYS A 176 4.55 8.44 20.74
C LYS A 176 3.92 8.07 22.08
N ASP A 177 3.92 8.98 23.05
CA ASP A 177 3.34 8.74 24.36
C ASP A 177 1.82 8.52 24.27
N ALA A 178 1.11 9.36 23.51
CA ALA A 178 -0.31 9.22 23.27
C ALA A 178 -0.65 7.88 22.57
N TYR A 179 0.15 7.49 21.57
CA TYR A 179 0.02 6.19 20.92
C TYR A 179 0.23 5.02 21.88
N HIS A 180 1.26 5.06 22.71
CA HIS A 180 1.59 3.99 23.65
C HIS A 180 0.43 3.72 24.63
N VAL A 181 -0.25 4.77 25.09
CA VAL A 181 -1.45 4.65 25.93
C VAL A 181 -2.60 3.96 25.17
N LEU A 182 -2.77 4.27 23.89
CA LEU A 182 -3.85 3.72 23.06
C LEU A 182 -3.60 2.27 22.62
N ARG A 183 -2.34 1.86 22.45
CA ARG A 183 -1.93 0.58 21.83
C ARG A 183 -0.90 -0.22 22.64
N ASN A 184 -0.97 -0.17 23.97
CA ASN A 184 -0.14 -1.00 24.86
C ASN A 184 -0.21 -2.52 24.49
N PRO A 185 0.91 -3.25 24.36
CA PRO A 185 2.31 -2.90 24.65
C PRO A 185 3.14 -2.42 23.46
N ARG A 186 2.51 -1.96 22.38
CA ARG A 186 3.21 -1.53 21.17
C ARG A 186 3.78 -0.13 21.35
N ALA A 187 5.00 0.08 20.86
CA ALA A 187 5.68 1.37 20.81
C ALA A 187 5.96 1.75 19.35
N LEU A 188 6.12 3.05 19.08
CA LEU A 188 6.44 3.58 17.75
C LEU A 188 7.93 3.88 17.63
N GLU A 189 8.53 3.35 16.58
CA GLU A 189 9.84 3.79 16.09
C GLU A 189 9.61 4.86 15.02
N TRP A 190 10.18 6.05 15.21
CA TRP A 190 10.01 7.15 14.27
C TRP A 190 11.11 7.10 13.22
N ASN A 191 10.74 7.10 11.95
CA ASN A 191 11.70 7.24 10.87
C ASN A 191 11.69 8.69 10.34
N PRO A 192 12.73 9.49 10.64
CA PRO A 192 12.75 10.89 10.25
C PRO A 192 13.02 11.10 8.74
N SER A 193 13.64 10.14 8.04
CA SER A 193 14.03 10.29 6.61
C SER A 193 12.87 10.24 5.63
N LEU A 194 11.75 9.62 6.04
CA LEU A 194 10.56 9.42 5.21
C LEU A 194 9.48 10.48 5.47
N GLY A 195 9.78 11.49 6.29
CA GLY A 195 8.85 12.56 6.62
C GLY A 195 8.92 13.75 5.65
N TYR A 196 7.79 14.45 5.50
CA TYR A 196 7.71 15.73 4.82
C TYR A 196 7.35 16.83 5.82
N VAL A 197 7.95 18.01 5.66
CA VAL A 197 7.64 19.18 6.49
C VAL A 197 7.26 20.33 5.56
N GLN A 198 6.02 20.80 5.68
CA GLN A 198 5.56 22.00 5.00
C GLN A 198 5.85 23.22 5.86
N VAL A 199 6.78 24.06 5.41
CA VAL A 199 7.08 25.36 6.04
C VAL A 199 6.24 26.42 5.34
N CYS A 200 5.27 26.98 6.06
CA CYS A 200 4.44 28.10 5.59
C CYS A 200 5.14 29.45 5.84
#